data_AF-A0A7V1PXT9-F1
#
_entry.id   AF-A0A7V1PXT9-F1
#
_cell.length_a   1.000
_cell.length_b   1.000
_cell.length_c   1.000
_cell.angle_alpha   90.00
_cell.angle_beta   90.00
_cell.angle_gamma   90.00
#
_symmetry.space_group_name_H-M   'P 1'
#
loop_
_entity.id
_entity.type
_entity.pdbx_description
1 polymer ?
#
loop_
_entity_poly.entity_id
_entity_poly.type
_entity_poly.pdbx_seq_one_letter_code
_entity_poly.pdbx_strand_id
1 'polypeptide(L)'
;MKRTLKLFPVYFISFFIIITFSSFNSSNISKKNNLSELPGKHKNFTLLPNGWRLTPEGKQIPIGELPLNMVITNNERYAITSNSGMGINSLSVVDLK
;
A
#
# COMPACT_ATOMS: atom_id res chain seq x y z
N MET A 1 -32.46 39.20 -48.16
CA MET A 1 -32.09 37.80 -47.82
C MET A 1 -30.57 37.54 -47.83
N LYS A 2 -29.71 38.48 -47.35
CA LYS A 2 -28.22 38.29 -47.32
C LYS A 2 -27.61 38.38 -45.91
N ARG A 3 -28.40 38.80 -44.91
CA ARG A 3 -27.94 39.02 -43.53
C ARG A 3 -27.81 37.71 -42.75
N THR A 4 -28.61 36.70 -43.09
CA THR A 4 -28.61 35.36 -42.46
C THR A 4 -27.40 34.51 -42.82
N LEU A 5 -26.86 34.62 -44.05
CA LEU A 5 -25.67 33.87 -44.47
C LEU A 5 -24.37 34.35 -43.78
N LYS A 6 -24.25 35.64 -43.45
CA LYS A 6 -23.05 36.17 -42.74
C LYS A 6 -23.06 35.89 -41.24
N LEU A 7 -24.22 35.55 -40.66
CA LEU A 7 -24.37 35.26 -39.24
C LEU A 7 -24.14 33.77 -38.91
N PHE A 8 -24.27 32.88 -39.90
CA PHE A 8 -24.07 31.44 -39.76
C PHE A 8 -22.73 31.04 -39.11
N PRO A 9 -21.55 31.57 -39.52
CA PRO A 9 -20.29 31.21 -38.87
C PRO A 9 -20.20 31.71 -37.43
N VAL A 10 -20.80 32.87 -37.11
CA VAL A 10 -20.78 33.45 -35.76
C VAL A 10 -21.60 32.61 -34.78
N TYR A 11 -22.76 32.10 -35.19
CA TYR A 11 -23.56 31.18 -34.38
C TYR A 11 -22.87 29.83 -34.21
N PHE A 12 -22.15 29.35 -35.24
CA PHE A 12 -21.41 28.09 -35.17
C PHE A 12 -20.23 28.15 -34.19
N ILE A 13 -19.51 29.28 -34.18
CA ILE A 13 -18.40 29.54 -33.25
C ILE A 13 -18.91 29.71 -31.81
N SER A 14 -20.03 30.41 -31.61
CA SER A 14 -20.66 30.55 -30.28
C SER A 14 -21.15 29.21 -29.73
N PHE A 15 -21.75 28.37 -30.57
CA PHE A 15 -22.21 27.03 -30.19
C PHE A 15 -21.04 26.12 -29.77
N PHE A 16 -19.91 26.18 -30.46
CA PHE A 16 -18.69 25.44 -30.09
C PHE A 16 -18.10 25.93 -28.75
N ILE A 17 -18.13 27.23 -28.48
CA ILE A 17 -17.64 27.82 -27.21
C ILE A 17 -18.52 27.40 -26.01
N ILE A 18 -19.83 27.29 -26.19
CA ILE A 18 -20.76 26.87 -25.12
C ILE A 18 -20.58 25.38 -24.78
N ILE A 19 -20.32 24.53 -25.78
CA ILE A 19 -20.07 23.09 -25.58
C ILE A 19 -18.75 22.85 -24.83
N THR A 20 -17.70 23.61 -25.13
CA THR A 20 -16.41 23.46 -24.43
C THR A 20 -16.47 23.98 -22.99
N PHE A 21 -17.25 25.04 -22.72
CA PHE A 21 -17.38 25.60 -21.36
C PHE A 21 -18.16 24.71 -20.39
N SER A 22 -19.07 23.86 -20.88
CA SER A 22 -19.93 23.02 -20.04
C SER A 22 -19.27 21.73 -19.53
N SER A 23 -18.07 21.38 -20.00
CA SER A 23 -17.34 20.18 -19.57
C SER A 23 -16.27 20.41 -18.50
N PHE A 24 -16.04 21.65 -18.07
CA PHE A 24 -14.99 21.95 -17.10
C PHE A 24 -15.59 22.20 -15.72
N ASN A 25 -15.89 21.12 -14.97
CA ASN A 25 -15.83 21.07 -13.50
C ASN A 25 -16.47 19.77 -12.99
N SER A 26 -15.68 18.70 -12.95
CA SER A 26 -15.93 17.61 -12.00
C SER A 26 -14.59 17.22 -11.37
N SER A 27 -14.09 18.09 -10.49
CA SER A 27 -13.04 17.69 -9.58
C SER A 27 -13.64 16.72 -8.55
N ASN A 28 -13.53 15.43 -8.84
CA ASN A 28 -13.75 14.38 -7.84
C ASN A 28 -12.65 14.50 -6.78
N ILE A 29 -12.85 15.38 -5.81
CA ILE A 29 -12.09 15.37 -4.55
C ILE A 29 -12.52 14.10 -3.84
N SER A 30 -11.74 13.04 -4.06
CA SER A 30 -11.81 11.85 -3.24
C SER A 30 -11.51 12.30 -1.80
N LYS A 31 -12.56 12.41 -0.98
CA LYS A 31 -12.42 12.50 0.47
C LYS A 31 -11.73 11.22 0.91
N LYS A 32 -10.40 11.25 0.96
CA LYS A 32 -9.60 10.24 1.64
C LYS A 32 -9.94 10.42 3.12
N ASN A 33 -10.96 9.72 3.58
CA ASN A 33 -11.30 9.65 4.99
C ASN A 33 -10.04 9.09 5.67
N ASN A 34 -9.31 9.94 6.38
CA ASN A 34 -8.16 9.54 7.19
C ASN A 34 -8.66 8.77 8.41
N LEU A 35 -9.37 7.66 8.18
CA LEU A 35 -9.61 6.65 9.18
C LEU A 35 -8.21 6.13 9.53
N SER A 36 -7.79 6.36 10.76
CA SER A 36 -6.56 5.80 11.30
C SER A 36 -6.57 4.29 11.05
N GLU A 37 -5.73 3.83 10.14
CA GLU A 37 -5.58 2.41 9.88
C GLU A 37 -5.17 1.74 11.19
N LEU A 38 -5.93 0.72 11.61
CA LEU A 38 -5.60 -0.01 12.83
C LEU A 38 -4.30 -0.79 12.61
N PRO A 39 -3.39 -0.80 13.59
CA PRO A 39 -2.21 -1.65 13.55
C PRO A 39 -2.58 -3.12 13.36
N GLY A 40 -1.71 -3.87 12.69
CA GLY A 40 -1.89 -5.30 12.46
C GLY A 40 -1.65 -5.72 11.02
N LYS A 41 -2.04 -6.96 10.71
CA LYS A 41 -1.81 -7.60 9.42
C LYS A 41 -2.83 -7.10 8.39
N HIS A 42 -2.33 -6.51 7.31
CA HIS A 42 -3.07 -6.18 6.10
C HIS A 42 -2.74 -7.17 4.98
N LYS A 43 -3.41 -7.06 3.83
CA LYS A 43 -3.23 -7.99 2.70
C LYS A 43 -1.78 -8.08 2.22
N ASN A 44 -1.09 -6.94 2.13
CA ASN A 44 0.23 -6.83 1.51
C ASN A 44 1.34 -6.36 2.47
N PHE A 45 0.97 -5.95 3.68
CA PHE A 45 1.91 -5.39 4.66
C PHE A 45 1.38 -5.60 6.07
N THR A 46 2.22 -5.38 7.08
CA THR A 46 1.82 -5.25 8.48
C THR A 46 2.01 -3.79 8.90
N LEU A 47 0.97 -3.17 9.44
CA LEU A 47 1.04 -1.82 10.00
C LEU A 47 1.47 -1.91 11.46
N LEU A 48 2.62 -1.33 11.78
CA LEU A 48 3.09 -1.24 13.15
C LEU A 48 2.38 -0.11 13.92
N PRO A 49 2.27 -0.19 15.26
CA PRO A 49 1.64 0.86 16.08
C PRO A 49 2.27 2.26 15.92
N ASN A 50 3.52 2.34 15.45
CA ASN A 50 4.22 3.58 15.15
C ASN A 50 3.96 4.14 13.73
N GLY A 51 3.07 3.52 12.95
CA GLY A 51 2.72 3.94 11.59
C GLY A 51 3.62 3.38 10.48
N TRP A 52 4.67 2.62 10.80
CA TRP A 52 5.53 2.00 9.80
C TRP A 52 4.85 0.80 9.14
N ARG A 53 5.11 0.60 7.85
CA ARG A 53 4.59 -0.53 7.07
C ARG A 53 5.71 -1.52 6.77
N LEU A 54 5.52 -2.76 7.17
CA LEU A 54 6.43 -3.87 6.87
C LEU A 54 5.84 -4.73 5.75
N THR A 55 6.50 -4.81 4.60
CA THR A 55 6.21 -5.82 3.59
C THR A 55 6.91 -7.13 4.00
N PRO A 56 6.19 -8.26 4.11
CA PRO A 56 6.83 -9.52 4.46
C PRO A 56 7.72 -9.97 3.30
N GLU A 57 9.00 -10.17 3.58
CA GLU A 57 9.96 -10.72 2.62
C GLU A 57 10.26 -12.18 2.95
N GLY A 58 10.45 -12.98 1.90
CA GLY A 58 10.76 -14.40 2.03
C GLY A 58 9.66 -15.24 2.69
N LYS A 59 10.05 -16.42 3.17
CA LYS A 59 9.16 -17.37 3.85
C LYS A 59 9.22 -17.12 5.36
N GLN A 60 8.08 -16.82 5.98
CA GLN A 60 7.98 -16.77 7.44
C GLN A 60 7.94 -18.19 8.00
N ILE A 61 8.89 -18.50 8.89
CA ILE A 61 9.04 -19.83 9.49
C ILE A 61 8.63 -19.71 10.97
N PRO A 62 7.62 -20.47 11.44
CA PRO A 62 7.27 -20.47 12.85
C PRO A 62 8.40 -21.08 13.68
N ILE A 63 8.70 -20.46 14.81
CA ILE A 63 9.70 -20.92 15.78
C ILE A 63 9.04 -21.11 17.16
N GLY A 64 9.82 -21.56 18.14
CA GLY A 64 9.32 -21.86 19.48
C GLY A 64 8.85 -20.63 20.26
N GLU A 65 8.50 -20.87 21.54
CA GLU A 65 7.96 -19.84 22.42
C GLU A 65 9.02 -18.85 22.91
N LEU A 66 8.65 -17.58 23.00
CA LEU A 66 9.49 -16.46 23.46
C LEU A 66 10.92 -16.53 22.89
N PRO A 67 11.09 -16.31 21.58
CA PRO A 67 12.43 -16.23 20.98
C PRO A 67 13.16 -15.01 21.52
N LEU A 68 14.30 -15.22 22.17
CA LEU A 68 15.06 -14.13 22.82
C LEU A 68 16.24 -13.66 21.98
N ASN A 69 17.03 -14.59 21.46
CA ASN A 69 18.23 -14.27 20.69
C ASN A 69 18.34 -15.18 19.46
N MET A 70 18.90 -14.65 18.38
CA MET A 70 19.13 -15.35 17.12
C MET A 70 20.56 -15.08 16.65
N VAL A 71 21.25 -16.12 16.20
CA VAL A 71 22.58 -16.02 15.60
C VAL A 71 22.61 -16.74 14.26
N ILE A 72 23.38 -16.21 13.32
CA ILE A 72 23.62 -16.83 12.01
C ILE A 72 25.01 -17.47 12.05
N THR A 73 25.14 -18.69 11.55
CA THR A 73 26.44 -19.37 11.46
C THR A 73 27.36 -18.65 10.48
N ASN A 74 28.69 -18.73 10.69
CA ASN A 74 29.66 -18.02 9.84
C ASN A 74 29.57 -18.34 8.34
N ASN A 75 29.05 -19.51 7.98
CA ASN A 75 28.82 -19.93 6.60
C ASN A 75 27.41 -19.58 6.07
N GLU A 76 26.64 -18.80 6.83
CA GLU A 76 25.29 -18.30 6.50
C GLU A 76 24.26 -19.39 6.17
N ARG A 77 24.55 -20.65 6.53
CA ARG A 77 23.66 -21.76 6.24
C ARG A 77 22.54 -21.89 7.26
N TYR A 78 22.80 -21.57 8.52
CA TYR A 78 21.83 -21.78 9.58
C TYR A 78 21.61 -20.51 10.39
N ALA A 79 20.34 -20.25 10.72
CA ALA A 79 19.96 -19.37 11.81
C ALA A 79 19.56 -20.23 13.03
N ILE A 80 20.13 -19.92 14.18
CA ILE A 80 19.86 -20.61 15.45
C ILE A 80 19.22 -19.63 16.41
N THR A 81 18.05 -19.98 16.92
CA THR A 81 17.27 -19.14 17.85
C THR A 81 17.06 -19.85 19.18
N SER A 82 17.24 -19.13 20.29
CA SER A 82 16.91 -19.61 21.63
C SER A 82 15.44 -19.30 21.98
N ASN A 83 14.68 -20.34 22.32
CA ASN A 83 13.28 -20.24 22.73
C ASN A 83 13.18 -20.48 24.24
N SER A 84 12.86 -19.44 25.01
CA SER A 84 12.85 -19.49 26.48
C SER A 84 11.53 -19.00 27.06
N GLY A 85 10.43 -19.50 26.50
CA GLY A 85 9.08 -19.23 26.96
C GLY A 85 8.69 -19.99 28.23
N MET A 86 7.39 -20.19 28.43
CA MET A 86 6.85 -20.88 29.60
C MET A 86 7.09 -22.40 29.53
N GLY A 87 7.12 -22.98 28.32
CA GLY A 87 7.32 -24.40 28.10
C GLY A 87 8.77 -24.88 28.25
N ILE A 88 9.08 -26.00 27.59
CA ILE A 88 10.43 -26.56 27.57
C ILE A 88 11.33 -25.64 26.73
N ASN A 89 12.39 -25.14 27.36
CA ASN A 89 13.42 -24.36 26.68
C ASN A 89 14.05 -25.17 25.54
N SER A 90 14.15 -24.56 24.37
CA SER A 90 14.62 -25.24 23.15
C SER A 90 15.46 -24.32 22.27
N LEU A 91 16.22 -24.94 21.36
CA LEU A 91 16.90 -24.24 20.28
C LEU A 91 16.23 -24.62 18.95
N SER A 92 15.84 -23.62 18.17
CA SER A 92 15.38 -23.82 16.79
C SER A 92 16.54 -23.61 15.83
N VAL A 93 16.76 -24.55 14.90
CA VAL A 93 17.75 -24.44 13.82
C VAL A 93 17.00 -24.34 12.49
N VAL A 94 17.22 -23.25 11.77
CA VAL A 94 16.60 -22.97 10.47
C VAL A 94 17.67 -23.02 9.39
N ASP A 95 17.49 -23.87 8.37
CA ASP A 95 18.32 -23.82 7.16
C ASP A 95 17.88 -22.63 6.30
N LEU A 96 18.83 -21.77 5.93
CA LEU A 96 18.62 -20.52 5.21
C LEU A 96 18.71 -20.69 3.68
N LYS A 97 18.95 -21.91 3.20
CA LYS A 97 18.93 -22.24 1.76
C LYS A 97 17.52 -22.46 1.19
#